data_AF-A0A4R0HFD8-F1
#
_entry.id   AF-A0A4R0HFD8-F1
#
_cell.length_a   1.000
_cell.length_b   1.000
_cell.length_c   1.000
_cell.angle_alpha   90.00
_cell.angle_beta   90.00
_cell.angle_gamma   90.00
#
_symmetry.space_group_name_H-M   'P 1'
#
loop_
_entity.id
_entity.type
_entity.pdbx_description
1 polymer ?
#
loop_
_entity_poly.entity_id
_entity_poly.type
_entity_poly.pdbx_seq_one_letter_code
_entity_poly.pdbx_strand_id
1 'polypeptide(L)'
;MPDRSERLSPAQTSAEGGYRPGYEIAAERILEYIVRARLEPGDRLPTEKDLAEAVGMSRTIVREAVKILSALGRISVQMGRGIYVAEPEAALWRESLSHFLPTDLRQVEEIFEFRRFVEITTTQLAAQRATPAQVKALREAAQLTVDAAQAGDLEAFNRADAKFHGAIGDASSNMFLSASVESVQRLQRQISVIGLAGVAGGSTVVAAQQHAAIAMAIAAGDEQQAVSLMIEHVDTTLEQFKQEIHGRLFPIDGTA
;
A
#
# COMPACT_ATOMS: atom_id res chain seq x y z
N MET A 1 -50.65 -15.44 -33.69
CA MET A 1 -50.27 -14.09 -34.17
C MET A 1 -51.54 -13.26 -34.32
N PRO A 2 -51.61 -12.01 -33.83
CA PRO A 2 -50.66 -11.24 -33.00
C PRO A 2 -51.25 -10.96 -31.58
N ASP A 3 -50.52 -10.75 -30.49
CA ASP A 3 -49.38 -9.88 -30.15
C ASP A 3 -49.71 -8.37 -30.04
N ARG A 4 -49.71 -7.87 -28.78
CA ARG A 4 -49.27 -6.55 -28.29
C ARG A 4 -50.00 -6.15 -27.00
N SER A 5 -49.34 -6.34 -25.87
CA SER A 5 -49.12 -5.24 -24.94
C SER A 5 -47.92 -5.58 -24.06
N GLU A 6 -46.77 -5.08 -24.51
CA GLU A 6 -45.59 -4.87 -23.69
C GLU A 6 -46.00 -4.13 -22.41
N ARG A 7 -45.81 -4.77 -21.26
CA ARG A 7 -45.44 -4.07 -20.04
C ARG A 7 -44.14 -4.64 -19.54
N LEU A 8 -43.10 -3.92 -19.96
CA LEU A 8 -41.77 -3.81 -19.38
C LEU A 8 -41.70 -4.34 -17.94
N SER A 9 -41.00 -5.46 -17.78
CA SER A 9 -40.31 -5.80 -16.54
C SER A 9 -39.26 -4.71 -16.26
N PRO A 10 -39.18 -4.13 -15.06
CA PRO A 10 -38.00 -3.38 -14.69
C PRO A 10 -36.89 -4.38 -14.37
N ALA A 11 -36.09 -4.69 -15.39
CA ALA A 11 -34.75 -5.18 -15.19
C ALA A 11 -33.87 -4.05 -14.63
N GLN A 12 -33.13 -4.39 -13.58
CA GLN A 12 -31.75 -3.96 -13.36
C GLN A 12 -31.50 -2.46 -13.12
N THR A 13 -31.33 -2.12 -11.85
CA THR A 13 -30.43 -1.05 -11.44
C THR A 13 -29.29 -1.63 -10.60
N SER A 14 -28.10 -1.42 -11.12
CA SER A 14 -26.75 -1.73 -10.67
C SER A 14 -26.44 -1.34 -9.23
N ALA A 15 -25.50 -2.06 -8.59
CA ALA A 15 -24.57 -1.50 -7.61
C ALA A 15 -23.36 -2.44 -7.42
N GLU A 16 -22.26 -2.09 -8.09
CA GLU A 16 -20.90 -2.46 -7.69
C GLU A 16 -20.61 -1.83 -6.32
N GLY A 17 -20.24 -2.65 -5.35
CA GLY A 17 -19.92 -2.20 -4.00
C GLY A 17 -19.60 -3.40 -3.13
N GLY A 18 -18.31 -3.73 -3.02
CA GLY A 18 -17.84 -4.80 -2.12
C GLY A 18 -18.30 -4.56 -0.69
N TYR A 19 -18.59 -5.64 0.03
CA TYR A 19 -19.01 -5.59 1.43
C TYR A 19 -17.98 -4.82 2.28
N ARG A 20 -18.39 -3.67 2.83
CA ARG A 20 -17.60 -2.89 3.78
C ARG A 20 -18.11 -3.18 5.21
N PRO A 21 -17.28 -3.76 6.10
CA PRO A 21 -17.68 -3.97 7.49
C PRO A 21 -18.08 -2.66 8.18
N GLY A 22 -19.16 -2.68 8.95
CA GLY A 22 -19.73 -1.47 9.55
C GLY A 22 -18.77 -0.71 10.49
N TYR A 23 -17.79 -1.38 11.09
CA TYR A 23 -16.79 -0.74 11.95
C TYR A 23 -15.79 0.12 11.17
N GLU A 24 -15.50 -0.21 9.91
CA GLU A 24 -14.61 0.60 9.05
C GLU A 24 -15.29 1.91 8.69
N ILE A 25 -16.58 1.83 8.33
CA ILE A 25 -17.39 3.01 8.01
C ILE A 25 -17.57 3.88 9.28
N ALA A 26 -17.71 3.27 10.47
CA ALA A 26 -17.71 4.02 11.73
C ALA A 26 -16.38 4.73 12.00
N ALA A 27 -15.25 4.07 11.76
CA ALA A 27 -13.93 4.67 11.96
C ALA A 27 -13.72 5.89 11.04
N GLU A 28 -14.09 5.78 9.77
CA GLU A 28 -14.07 6.87 8.80
C GLU A 28 -14.91 8.07 9.27
N ARG A 29 -16.16 7.83 9.70
CA ARG A 29 -17.04 8.90 10.18
C ARG A 29 -16.56 9.55 11.48
N ILE A 30 -15.88 8.82 12.36
CA ILE A 30 -15.28 9.38 13.57
C ILE A 30 -14.11 10.29 13.19
N LEU A 31 -13.28 9.93 12.21
CA LEU A 31 -12.22 10.79 11.71
C LEU A 31 -12.77 12.04 11.03
N GLU A 32 -13.81 11.91 10.20
CA GLU A 32 -14.51 13.07 9.64
C GLU A 32 -15.07 13.99 10.73
N TYR A 33 -15.62 13.42 11.80
CA TYR A 33 -16.11 14.18 12.94
C TYR A 33 -15.00 15.00 13.59
N ILE A 34 -13.82 14.41 13.85
CA ILE A 34 -12.65 15.12 14.40
C ILE A 34 -12.29 16.33 13.52
N VAL A 35 -12.23 16.14 12.21
CA VAL A 35 -11.91 17.21 11.23
C VAL A 35 -12.98 18.31 11.24
N ARG A 36 -14.26 17.94 11.16
CA ARG A 36 -15.38 18.89 11.13
C ARG A 36 -15.51 19.68 12.44
N ALA A 37 -15.26 19.02 13.56
CA ALA A 37 -15.26 19.62 14.89
C ALA A 37 -13.99 20.42 15.19
N ARG A 38 -13.00 20.41 14.28
CA ARG A 38 -11.70 21.08 14.41
C ARG A 38 -10.97 20.72 15.70
N LEU A 39 -11.04 19.43 16.08
CA LEU A 39 -10.34 18.92 17.25
C LEU A 39 -8.85 18.72 16.93
N GLU A 40 -7.99 19.22 17.81
CA GLU A 40 -6.54 19.14 17.72
C GLU A 40 -5.99 17.95 18.54
N PRO A 41 -4.76 17.49 18.29
CA PRO A 41 -4.11 16.49 19.14
C PRO A 41 -4.17 16.87 20.63
N GLY A 42 -4.56 15.91 21.48
CA GLY A 42 -4.81 16.13 22.90
C GLY A 42 -6.25 16.54 23.24
N ASP A 43 -7.06 16.96 22.26
CA ASP A 43 -8.46 17.31 22.49
C ASP A 43 -9.32 16.08 22.81
N ARG A 44 -10.32 16.29 23.65
CA ARG A 44 -11.23 15.23 24.09
C ARG A 44 -12.36 15.03 23.07
N LEU A 45 -12.52 13.79 22.61
CA LEU A 45 -13.69 13.37 21.83
C LEU A 45 -14.92 13.20 22.74
N PRO A 46 -16.14 13.28 22.15
CA PRO A 46 -17.36 12.87 22.84
C PRO A 46 -17.30 11.41 23.31
N THR A 47 -18.22 11.04 24.20
CA THR A 47 -18.30 9.64 24.68
C THR A 47 -18.68 8.70 23.52
N GLU A 48 -18.42 7.39 23.66
CA GLU A 48 -18.84 6.40 22.64
C GLU A 48 -20.35 6.47 22.33
N LYS A 49 -21.15 6.86 23.33
CA LYS A 49 -22.59 7.05 23.16
C LYS A 49 -22.86 8.26 22.24
N ASP A 50 -22.23 9.39 22.52
CA ASP A 50 -22.47 10.62 21.78
C ASP A 50 -21.84 10.56 20.38
N LEU A 51 -20.71 9.85 20.22
CA LEU A 51 -20.11 9.54 18.92
C LEU A 51 -21.05 8.67 18.08
N ALA A 52 -21.69 7.66 18.68
CA ALA A 52 -22.68 6.83 17.99
C ALA A 52 -23.86 7.66 17.45
N GLU A 53 -24.32 8.64 18.23
CA GLU A 53 -25.33 9.59 17.78
C GLU A 53 -24.80 10.51 16.67
N ALA A 54 -23.60 11.07 16.83
CA ALA A 54 -22.99 12.00 15.86
C ALA A 54 -22.68 11.36 14.50
N VAL A 55 -22.26 10.09 14.48
CA VAL A 55 -21.91 9.35 13.26
C VAL A 55 -23.06 8.50 12.71
N GLY A 56 -24.21 8.48 13.38
CA GLY A 56 -25.41 7.75 12.96
C GLY A 56 -25.22 6.24 12.92
N MET A 57 -24.53 5.67 13.91
CA MET A 57 -24.22 4.23 13.98
C MET A 57 -24.50 3.63 15.34
N SER A 58 -24.55 2.29 15.43
CA SER A 58 -24.76 1.63 16.71
C SER A 58 -23.55 1.76 17.63
N ARG A 59 -23.79 1.83 18.94
CA ARG A 59 -22.73 1.90 19.97
C ARG A 59 -21.75 0.72 19.87
N THR A 60 -22.24 -0.47 19.55
CA THR A 60 -21.40 -1.66 19.39
C THR A 60 -20.41 -1.48 18.24
N ILE A 61 -20.86 -0.92 17.11
CA ILE A 61 -20.01 -0.68 15.94
C ILE A 61 -19.02 0.45 16.23
N VAL A 62 -19.45 1.54 16.89
CA VAL A 62 -18.56 2.64 17.30
C VAL A 62 -17.50 2.17 18.27
N ARG A 63 -17.82 1.29 19.21
CA ARG A 63 -16.84 0.73 20.14
C ARG A 63 -15.75 -0.07 19.42
N GLU A 64 -16.10 -0.86 18.42
CA GLU A 64 -15.09 -1.59 17.61
C GLU A 64 -14.26 -0.61 16.75
N ALA A 65 -14.88 0.43 16.20
CA ALA A 65 -14.16 1.49 15.50
C ALA A 65 -13.18 2.24 16.40
N VAL A 66 -13.58 2.55 17.64
CA VAL A 66 -12.72 3.21 18.64
C VAL A 66 -11.52 2.34 18.99
N LYS A 67 -11.71 1.02 19.17
CA LYS A 67 -10.59 0.10 19.39
C LYS A 67 -9.59 0.12 18.24
N ILE A 68 -10.08 0.08 17.00
CA ILE A 68 -9.23 0.09 15.80
C ILE A 68 -8.51 1.44 15.68
N LEU A 69 -9.21 2.56 15.80
CA LEU A 69 -8.61 3.89 15.75
C LEU A 69 -7.58 4.12 16.87
N SER A 70 -7.80 3.51 18.04
CA SER A 70 -6.85 3.53 19.15
C SER A 70 -5.61 2.69 18.85
N ALA A 71 -5.78 1.50 18.25
CA ALA A 71 -4.67 0.65 17.82
C ALA A 71 -3.86 1.30 16.68
N LEU A 72 -4.52 2.07 15.81
CA LEU A 72 -3.90 2.85 14.74
C LEU A 72 -3.26 4.16 15.23
N GLY A 73 -3.35 4.48 16.53
CA GLY A 73 -2.78 5.70 17.10
C GLY A 73 -3.43 6.99 16.60
N ARG A 74 -4.69 6.94 16.13
CA ARG A 74 -5.46 8.13 15.72
C ARG A 74 -6.19 8.77 16.90
N ILE A 75 -6.56 7.95 17.87
CA ILE A 75 -7.15 8.39 19.14
C ILE A 75 -6.48 7.64 20.30
N SER A 76 -6.61 8.18 21.51
CA SER A 76 -6.13 7.56 22.75
C SER A 76 -7.31 7.34 23.69
N VAL A 77 -7.51 6.10 24.12
CA VAL A 77 -8.53 5.74 25.12
C VAL A 77 -7.87 5.71 26.50
N GLN A 78 -8.22 6.66 27.35
CA GLN A 78 -7.76 6.72 28.73
C GLN A 78 -8.87 6.16 29.65
N MET A 79 -8.60 5.02 30.27
CA MET A 79 -9.58 4.34 31.14
C MET A 79 -10.12 5.28 32.22
N GLY A 80 -11.45 5.44 32.26
CA GLY A 80 -12.13 6.34 33.20
C GLY A 80 -12.02 7.84 32.91
N ARG A 81 -11.24 8.27 31.91
CA ARG A 81 -11.03 9.68 31.57
C ARG A 81 -11.64 10.08 30.22
N GLY A 82 -11.71 9.17 29.26
CA GLY A 82 -12.38 9.38 27.97
C GLY A 82 -11.52 9.06 26.77
N ILE A 83 -11.96 9.52 25.61
CA ILE A 83 -11.30 9.35 24.32
C ILE A 83 -10.68 10.70 23.94
N TYR A 84 -9.45 10.70 23.45
CA TYR A 84 -8.70 11.89 23.07
C TYR A 84 -8.15 11.74 21.65
N VAL A 85 -7.96 12.84 20.92
CA VAL A 85 -7.18 12.82 19.68
C VAL A 85 -5.74 12.50 20.07
N ALA A 86 -5.13 11.51 19.42
CA ALA A 86 -3.79 11.10 19.78
C ALA A 86 -2.76 12.20 19.48
N GLU A 87 -1.86 12.46 20.43
CA GLU A 87 -0.65 13.24 20.16
C GLU A 87 0.29 12.41 19.27
N PRO A 88 0.93 13.03 18.26
CA PRO A 88 1.93 12.33 17.44
C PRO A 88 3.20 12.12 18.27
N GLU A 89 3.20 11.12 19.15
CA GLU A 89 4.37 10.75 19.94
C GLU A 89 5.22 9.73 19.18
N ALA A 90 6.53 9.96 19.17
CA ALA A 90 7.55 9.15 18.50
C ALA A 90 7.66 7.68 19.00
N ALA A 91 6.77 7.24 19.89
CA ALA A 91 6.63 5.85 20.29
C ALA A 91 5.81 5.00 19.30
N LEU A 92 4.98 5.63 18.45
CA LEU A 92 4.14 4.91 17.48
C LEU A 92 4.93 4.27 16.32
N TRP A 93 6.12 4.76 15.96
CA TRP A 93 6.84 4.30 14.75
C TRP A 93 7.16 2.79 14.71
N ARG A 94 7.22 2.09 15.84
CA ARG A 94 7.50 0.64 15.88
C ARG A 94 6.27 -0.26 15.72
N GLU A 95 5.08 0.18 16.14
CA GLU A 95 3.81 -0.53 15.91
C GLU A 95 3.00 0.04 14.73
N SER A 96 3.31 1.28 14.29
CA SER A 96 2.52 2.07 13.34
C SER A 96 2.89 1.88 11.87
N LEU A 97 4.13 1.51 11.51
CA LEU A 97 4.47 1.27 10.10
C LEU A 97 3.70 0.10 9.49
N SER A 98 3.33 -0.90 10.30
CA SER A 98 2.50 -2.04 9.87
C SER A 98 1.10 -1.62 9.41
N HIS A 99 0.64 -0.43 9.78
CA HIS A 99 -0.65 0.14 9.39
C HIS A 99 -0.52 1.56 8.82
N PHE A 100 0.69 1.94 8.39
CA PHE A 100 0.93 3.28 7.87
C PHE A 100 0.22 3.41 6.52
N LEU A 101 -0.57 4.47 6.41
CA LEU A 101 -1.33 4.76 5.20
C LEU A 101 -0.96 6.19 4.77
N PRO A 102 -0.19 6.37 3.68
CA PRO A 102 0.29 7.69 3.28
C PRO A 102 -0.84 8.64 2.86
N THR A 103 -0.97 9.80 3.48
CA THR A 103 -2.08 10.74 3.25
C THR A 103 -1.81 11.78 2.17
N ASP A 104 -0.57 11.89 1.69
CA ASP A 104 -0.15 12.85 0.67
C ASP A 104 1.04 12.33 -0.15
N LEU A 105 1.39 13.04 -1.24
CA LEU A 105 2.48 12.65 -2.13
C LEU A 105 3.85 12.70 -1.44
N ARG A 106 4.05 13.61 -0.49
CA ARG A 106 5.32 13.73 0.23
C ARG A 106 5.61 12.47 1.04
N GLN A 107 4.60 11.90 1.70
CA GLN A 107 4.75 10.63 2.43
C GLN A 107 5.06 9.45 1.49
N VAL A 108 4.55 9.47 0.24
CA VAL A 108 4.94 8.50 -0.79
C VAL A 108 6.41 8.68 -1.15
N GLU A 109 6.86 9.91 -1.39
CA GLU A 109 8.28 10.22 -1.67
C GLU A 109 9.20 9.77 -0.53
N GLU A 110 8.82 10.01 0.73
CA GLU A 110 9.56 9.58 1.92
C GLU A 110 9.65 8.04 2.02
N ILE A 111 8.60 7.29 1.66
CA ILE A 111 8.66 5.82 1.55
C ILE A 111 9.64 5.38 0.46
N PHE A 112 9.62 6.03 -0.70
CA PHE A 112 10.51 5.70 -1.81
C PHE A 112 11.97 6.08 -1.52
N GLU A 113 12.20 7.16 -0.79
CA GLU A 113 13.52 7.50 -0.26
C GLU A 113 14.04 6.39 0.66
N PHE A 114 13.21 5.93 1.61
CA PHE A 114 13.56 4.80 2.48
C PHE A 114 13.84 3.52 1.68
N ARG A 115 12.96 3.18 0.72
CA ARG A 115 13.14 2.05 -0.20
C ARG A 115 14.49 2.12 -0.89
N ARG A 116 14.86 3.28 -1.44
CA ARG A 116 16.10 3.49 -2.16
C ARG A 116 17.31 3.15 -1.29
N PHE A 117 17.37 3.63 -0.04
CA PHE A 117 18.48 3.34 0.87
C PHE A 117 18.60 1.84 1.20
N VAL A 118 17.47 1.18 1.46
CA VAL A 118 17.42 -0.24 1.80
C VAL A 118 17.81 -1.10 0.60
N GLU A 119 17.15 -0.91 -0.53
CA GLU A 119 17.25 -1.83 -1.67
C GLU A 119 18.56 -1.70 -2.43
N ILE A 120 19.16 -0.51 -2.52
CA ILE A 120 20.49 -0.33 -3.13
C ILE A 120 21.54 -1.14 -2.37
N THR A 121 21.61 -0.93 -1.05
CA THR A 121 22.61 -1.61 -0.20
C THR A 121 22.38 -3.13 -0.22
N THR A 122 21.12 -3.55 -0.16
CA THR A 122 20.75 -4.98 -0.20
C THR A 122 21.14 -5.60 -1.53
N THR A 123 20.90 -4.92 -2.65
CA THR A 123 21.23 -5.39 -4.00
C THR A 123 22.73 -5.51 -4.21
N GLN A 124 23.50 -4.53 -3.73
CA GLN A 124 24.96 -4.59 -3.77
C GLN A 124 25.49 -5.82 -3.04
N LEU A 125 25.01 -6.06 -1.82
CA LEU A 125 25.43 -7.22 -1.03
C LEU A 125 24.94 -8.54 -1.63
N ALA A 126 23.77 -8.56 -2.25
CA ALA A 126 23.28 -9.73 -2.99
C ALA A 126 24.20 -10.07 -4.16
N ALA A 127 24.64 -9.08 -4.96
CA ALA A 127 25.60 -9.31 -6.03
C ALA A 127 26.94 -9.87 -5.53
N GLN A 128 27.39 -9.45 -4.35
CA GLN A 128 28.62 -9.97 -3.73
C GLN A 128 28.50 -11.40 -3.19
N ARG A 129 27.33 -11.76 -2.63
CA ARG A 129 27.21 -12.89 -1.71
C ARG A 129 26.28 -14.00 -2.19
N ALA A 130 25.49 -13.77 -3.23
CA ALA A 130 24.49 -14.72 -3.69
C ALA A 130 25.12 -16.08 -4.01
N THR A 131 24.60 -17.13 -3.40
CA THR A 131 24.95 -18.51 -3.75
C THR A 131 24.32 -18.90 -5.10
N PRO A 132 24.83 -19.93 -5.81
CA PRO A 132 24.22 -20.41 -7.04
C PRO A 132 22.73 -20.77 -6.91
N ALA A 133 22.33 -21.29 -5.74
CA ALA A 133 20.93 -21.59 -5.45
C ALA A 133 20.07 -20.32 -5.31
N GLN A 134 20.59 -19.27 -4.64
CA GLN A 134 19.90 -17.98 -4.53
C GLN A 134 19.83 -17.25 -5.87
N VAL A 135 20.90 -17.30 -6.69
CA VAL A 135 20.87 -16.77 -8.06
C VAL A 135 19.79 -17.45 -8.90
N LYS A 136 19.65 -18.77 -8.77
CA LYS A 136 18.57 -19.50 -9.43
C LYS A 136 17.19 -19.02 -8.96
N ALA A 137 16.99 -18.90 -7.65
CA ALA A 137 15.72 -18.42 -7.08
C ALA A 137 15.38 -16.99 -7.51
N LEU A 138 16.37 -16.09 -7.58
CA LEU A 138 16.23 -14.72 -8.08
C LEU A 138 15.77 -14.69 -9.54
N ARG A 139 16.42 -15.47 -10.41
CA ARG A 139 16.05 -15.57 -11.83
C ARG A 139 14.65 -16.13 -12.01
N GLU A 140 14.28 -17.15 -11.25
CA GLU A 140 12.92 -17.72 -11.27
C GLU A 140 11.89 -16.69 -10.81
N ALA A 141 12.17 -15.92 -9.76
CA ALA A 141 11.28 -14.87 -9.30
C ALA A 141 11.12 -13.74 -10.32
N ALA A 142 12.21 -13.30 -10.96
CA ALA A 142 12.16 -12.32 -12.04
C ALA A 142 11.40 -12.84 -13.28
N GLN A 143 11.53 -14.11 -13.62
CA GLN A 143 10.75 -14.69 -14.72
C GLN A 143 9.26 -14.70 -14.42
N LEU A 144 8.86 -14.98 -13.17
CA LEU A 144 7.46 -14.94 -12.77
C LEU A 144 6.84 -13.54 -12.91
N THR A 145 7.61 -12.46 -12.72
CA THR A 145 7.11 -11.09 -12.95
C THR A 145 6.89 -10.82 -14.42
N VAL A 146 7.77 -11.31 -15.30
CA VAL A 146 7.60 -11.25 -16.77
C VAL A 146 6.34 -12.00 -17.21
N ASP A 147 6.17 -13.24 -16.76
CA ASP A 147 5.03 -14.08 -17.15
C ASP A 147 3.70 -13.45 -16.71
N ALA A 148 3.64 -12.93 -15.47
CA ALA A 148 2.46 -12.25 -14.94
C ALA A 148 2.16 -10.93 -15.68
N ALA A 149 3.20 -10.15 -15.99
CA ALA A 149 3.05 -8.91 -16.76
C ALA A 149 2.50 -9.17 -18.17
N GLN A 150 2.99 -10.20 -18.86
CA GLN A 150 2.51 -10.60 -20.19
C GLN A 150 1.07 -11.10 -20.15
N ALA A 151 0.67 -11.79 -19.08
CA ALA A 151 -0.70 -12.25 -18.88
C ALA A 151 -1.66 -11.13 -18.47
N GLY A 152 -1.17 -9.94 -18.12
CA GLY A 152 -1.98 -8.86 -17.55
C GLY A 152 -2.54 -9.20 -16.16
N ASP A 153 -1.96 -10.18 -15.45
CA ASP A 153 -2.40 -10.61 -14.13
C ASP A 153 -1.67 -9.79 -13.05
N LEU A 154 -2.29 -8.69 -12.64
CA LEU A 154 -1.75 -7.79 -11.63
C LEU A 154 -1.56 -8.47 -10.27
N GLU A 155 -2.44 -9.38 -9.87
CA GLU A 155 -2.32 -10.04 -8.58
C GLU A 155 -1.12 -11.00 -8.56
N ALA A 156 -0.96 -11.78 -9.64
CA ALA A 156 0.23 -12.61 -9.84
C ALA A 156 1.50 -11.77 -9.92
N PHE A 157 1.45 -10.62 -10.60
CA PHE A 157 2.59 -9.71 -10.70
C PHE A 157 3.03 -9.21 -9.31
N ASN A 158 2.09 -8.73 -8.50
CA ASN A 158 2.40 -8.24 -7.16
C ASN A 158 2.98 -9.32 -6.24
N ARG A 159 2.51 -10.58 -6.35
CA ARG A 159 3.10 -11.71 -5.61
C ARG A 159 4.52 -12.03 -6.10
N ALA A 160 4.75 -12.00 -7.41
CA ALA A 160 6.04 -12.27 -8.01
C ALA A 160 7.06 -11.16 -7.70
N ASP A 161 6.64 -9.90 -7.74
CA ASP A 161 7.42 -8.72 -7.33
C ASP A 161 7.90 -8.85 -5.88
N ALA A 162 6.96 -9.14 -4.96
CA ALA A 162 7.31 -9.37 -3.55
C ALA A 162 8.32 -10.52 -3.36
N LYS A 163 8.17 -11.60 -4.12
CA LYS A 163 9.11 -12.73 -4.11
C LYS A 163 10.48 -12.34 -4.65
N PHE A 164 10.53 -11.52 -5.71
CA PHE A 164 11.78 -11.06 -6.31
C PHE A 164 12.58 -10.19 -5.34
N HIS A 165 11.97 -9.14 -4.78
CA HIS A 165 12.62 -8.28 -3.80
C HIS A 165 13.03 -9.06 -2.53
N GLY A 166 12.17 -9.96 -2.04
CA GLY A 166 12.51 -10.85 -0.91
C GLY A 166 13.74 -11.73 -1.19
N ALA A 167 13.84 -12.29 -2.40
CA ALA A 167 15.00 -13.09 -2.80
C ALA A 167 16.31 -12.27 -2.85
N ILE A 168 16.25 -10.96 -3.18
CA ILE A 168 17.41 -10.06 -3.08
C ILE A 168 17.78 -9.87 -1.60
N GLY A 169 16.78 -9.66 -0.74
CA GLY A 169 16.92 -9.60 0.71
C GLY A 169 17.69 -10.80 1.27
N ASP A 170 17.27 -12.01 0.92
CA ASP A 170 17.91 -13.25 1.37
C ASP A 170 19.32 -13.42 0.80
N ALA A 171 19.53 -13.08 -0.47
CA ALA A 171 20.82 -13.15 -1.14
C ALA A 171 21.87 -12.20 -0.52
N SER A 172 21.44 -11.08 0.09
CA SER A 172 22.33 -10.16 0.80
C SER A 172 23.04 -10.79 2.01
N SER A 173 22.53 -11.92 2.52
CA SER A 173 23.02 -12.59 3.73
C SER A 173 23.07 -11.66 4.95
N ASN A 174 22.10 -10.74 5.06
CA ASN A 174 21.93 -9.85 6.20
C ASN A 174 20.46 -9.85 6.64
N MET A 175 20.18 -10.47 7.79
CA MET A 175 18.81 -10.61 8.29
C MET A 175 18.10 -9.28 8.51
N PHE A 176 18.82 -8.20 8.86
CA PHE A 176 18.23 -6.88 9.06
C PHE A 176 17.85 -6.23 7.73
N LEU A 177 18.65 -6.43 6.68
CA LEU A 177 18.31 -5.97 5.34
C LEU A 177 17.16 -6.76 4.75
N SER A 178 17.14 -8.09 4.91
CA SER A 178 15.99 -8.91 4.49
C SER A 178 14.69 -8.47 5.17
N ALA A 179 14.69 -8.30 6.50
CA ALA A 179 13.53 -7.78 7.24
C ALA A 179 13.16 -6.33 6.84
N SER A 180 14.13 -5.51 6.47
CA SER A 180 13.89 -4.14 6.00
C SER A 180 13.24 -4.14 4.61
N VAL A 181 13.67 -5.01 3.69
CA VAL A 181 13.04 -5.19 2.38
C VAL A 181 11.58 -5.63 2.54
N GLU A 182 11.29 -6.60 3.42
CA GLU A 182 9.92 -7.00 3.69
C GLU A 182 9.06 -5.83 4.22
N SER A 183 9.66 -4.98 5.06
CA SER A 183 9.00 -3.79 5.62
C SER A 183 8.69 -2.76 4.54
N VAL A 184 9.65 -2.50 3.63
CA VAL A 184 9.48 -1.67 2.45
C VAL A 184 8.36 -2.20 1.55
N GLN A 185 8.34 -3.51 1.27
CA GLN A 185 7.29 -4.13 0.44
C GLN A 185 5.91 -4.02 1.10
N ARG A 186 5.81 -4.07 2.44
CA ARG A 186 4.55 -3.82 3.16
C ARG A 186 4.07 -2.38 2.99
N LEU A 187 4.96 -1.40 3.19
CA LEU A 187 4.63 0.02 3.03
C LEU A 187 4.19 0.35 1.60
N GLN A 188 4.86 -0.23 0.60
CA GLN A 188 4.46 -0.07 -0.80
C GLN A 188 3.06 -0.60 -1.10
N ARG A 189 2.71 -1.79 -0.58
CA ARG A 189 1.34 -2.31 -0.74
C ARG A 189 0.30 -1.40 -0.12
N GLN A 190 0.63 -0.67 0.94
CA GLN A 190 -0.28 0.27 1.58
C GLN A 190 -0.49 1.53 0.75
N ILE A 191 0.51 1.98 -0.03
CA ILE A 191 0.34 3.07 -1.02
C ILE A 191 -0.78 2.71 -2.01
N SER A 192 -0.84 1.46 -2.49
CA SER A 192 -1.85 1.00 -3.45
C SER A 192 -3.28 0.95 -2.89
N VAL A 193 -3.48 0.94 -1.56
CA VAL A 193 -4.79 0.74 -0.91
C VAL A 193 -5.64 2.02 -0.84
N ILE A 194 -5.07 3.21 -1.08
CA ILE A 194 -5.72 4.53 -0.89
C ILE A 194 -6.59 4.94 -2.09
N GLY A 195 -7.36 3.98 -2.62
CA GLY A 195 -8.20 4.20 -3.79
C GLY A 195 -7.52 3.96 -5.12
N LEU A 196 -6.25 3.51 -5.16
CA LEU A 196 -5.52 3.01 -6.34
C LEU A 196 -5.74 1.49 -6.57
N ALA A 197 -6.87 0.94 -6.14
CA ALA A 197 -7.23 -0.44 -6.44
C ALA A 197 -7.29 -0.64 -7.97
N GLY A 198 -6.55 -1.63 -8.48
CA GLY A 198 -6.45 -1.95 -9.91
C GLY A 198 -5.30 -1.27 -10.65
N VAL A 199 -4.46 -0.50 -9.96
CA VAL A 199 -3.31 0.16 -10.57
C VAL A 199 -2.08 -0.68 -10.30
N ALA A 200 -1.60 -1.37 -11.33
CA ALA A 200 -0.18 -1.66 -11.40
C ALA A 200 0.51 -0.31 -11.38
N GLY A 201 1.33 -0.02 -10.36
CA GLY A 201 2.17 1.17 -10.39
C GLY A 201 2.99 1.10 -11.69
N GLY A 202 2.57 1.88 -12.68
CA GLY A 202 3.11 1.86 -14.02
C GLY A 202 3.09 0.52 -14.76
N SER A 203 3.86 0.50 -15.84
CA SER A 203 3.93 -0.64 -16.75
C SER A 203 4.59 -1.82 -16.05
N THR A 204 3.79 -2.82 -15.62
CA THR A 204 4.28 -4.12 -15.12
C THR A 204 5.33 -4.73 -16.04
N VAL A 205 5.23 -4.47 -17.34
CA VAL A 205 6.19 -4.88 -18.36
C VAL A 205 7.55 -4.22 -18.16
N VAL A 206 7.60 -2.91 -17.90
CA VAL A 206 8.86 -2.18 -17.61
C VAL A 206 9.48 -2.69 -16.32
N ALA A 207 8.68 -2.81 -15.25
CA ALA A 207 9.16 -3.33 -13.97
C ALA A 207 9.71 -4.77 -14.10
N ALA A 208 9.02 -5.65 -14.83
CA ALA A 208 9.49 -7.01 -15.10
C ALA A 208 10.81 -7.04 -15.88
N GLN A 209 10.97 -6.18 -16.90
CA GLN A 209 12.22 -6.06 -17.65
C GLN A 209 13.38 -5.60 -16.75
N GLN A 210 13.12 -4.64 -15.87
CA GLN A 210 14.10 -4.18 -14.88
C GLN A 210 14.46 -5.29 -13.89
N HIS A 211 13.49 -6.04 -13.36
CA HIS A 211 13.75 -7.19 -12.48
C HIS A 211 14.66 -8.23 -13.15
N ALA A 212 14.39 -8.57 -14.42
CA ALA A 212 15.21 -9.50 -15.18
C ALA A 212 16.64 -8.98 -15.36
N ALA A 213 16.81 -7.69 -15.67
CA ALA A 213 18.13 -7.07 -15.79
C ALA A 213 18.91 -7.08 -14.47
N ILE A 214 18.25 -6.74 -13.35
CA ILE A 214 18.84 -6.77 -12.01
C ILE A 214 19.27 -8.20 -11.65
N ALA A 215 18.41 -9.20 -11.89
CA ALA A 215 18.73 -10.61 -11.62
C ALA A 215 19.97 -11.07 -12.41
N MET A 216 20.12 -10.63 -13.66
CA MET A 216 21.29 -10.92 -14.48
C MET A 216 22.56 -10.27 -13.92
N ALA A 217 22.49 -9.00 -13.50
CA ALA A 217 23.63 -8.30 -12.91
C ALA A 217 24.09 -8.94 -11.59
N ILE A 218 23.15 -9.29 -10.70
CA ILE A 218 23.44 -10.04 -9.47
C ILE A 218 24.06 -11.40 -9.78
N ALA A 219 23.53 -12.12 -10.78
CA ALA A 219 24.06 -13.42 -11.18
C ALA A 219 25.47 -13.35 -11.77
N ALA A 220 25.85 -12.22 -12.36
CA ALA A 220 27.19 -11.96 -12.86
C ALA A 220 28.17 -11.48 -11.76
N GLY A 221 27.67 -11.18 -10.56
CA GLY A 221 28.45 -10.55 -9.50
C GLY A 221 28.82 -9.09 -9.80
N ASP A 222 28.13 -8.45 -10.74
CA ASP A 222 28.39 -7.05 -11.12
C ASP A 222 27.62 -6.11 -10.19
N GLU A 223 28.27 -5.77 -9.07
CA GLU A 223 27.71 -4.88 -8.06
C GLU A 223 27.28 -3.52 -8.61
N GLN A 224 28.12 -2.92 -9.46
CA GLN A 224 27.92 -1.57 -9.94
C GLN A 224 26.74 -1.52 -10.90
N GLN A 225 26.65 -2.48 -11.80
CA GLN A 225 25.51 -2.61 -12.70
C GLN A 225 24.22 -2.95 -11.94
N ALA A 226 24.27 -3.86 -10.96
CA ALA A 226 23.11 -4.23 -10.16
C ALA A 226 22.55 -3.04 -9.38
N VAL A 227 23.42 -2.24 -8.76
CA VAL A 227 23.02 -1.00 -8.06
C VAL A 227 22.42 0.02 -9.01
N SER A 228 23.06 0.26 -10.17
CA SER A 228 22.55 1.22 -11.15
C SER A 228 21.14 0.85 -11.62
N LEU A 229 20.89 -0.44 -11.90
CA LEU A 229 19.58 -0.92 -12.35
C LEU A 229 18.53 -0.85 -11.23
N MET A 230 18.92 -1.10 -9.97
CA MET A 230 18.00 -0.97 -8.85
C MET A 230 17.61 0.49 -8.58
N ILE A 231 18.55 1.44 -8.73
CA ILE A 231 18.24 2.87 -8.66
C ILE A 231 17.21 3.22 -9.73
N GLU A 232 17.48 2.85 -10.98
CA GLU A 232 16.59 3.11 -12.10
C GLU A 232 15.19 2.51 -11.87
N HIS A 233 15.13 1.28 -11.36
CA HIS A 233 13.89 0.60 -11.03
C HIS A 233 13.06 1.37 -9.99
N VAL A 234 13.65 1.71 -8.85
CA VAL A 234 12.98 2.44 -7.76
C VAL A 234 12.50 3.81 -8.23
N ASP A 235 13.36 4.55 -8.94
CA ASP A 235 13.05 5.89 -9.45
C ASP A 235 11.94 5.84 -10.51
N THR A 236 11.99 4.85 -11.42
CA THR A 236 10.92 4.62 -12.42
C THR A 236 9.58 4.35 -11.76
N THR A 237 9.56 3.50 -10.73
CA THR A 237 8.33 3.20 -9.99
C THR A 237 7.78 4.44 -9.29
N LEU A 238 8.63 5.28 -8.67
CA LEU A 238 8.19 6.53 -8.03
C LEU A 238 7.54 7.49 -9.02
N GLU A 239 8.16 7.70 -10.18
CA GLU A 239 7.63 8.60 -11.21
C GLU A 239 6.29 8.10 -11.77
N GLN A 240 6.12 6.77 -11.90
CA GLN A 240 4.84 6.17 -12.29
C GLN A 240 3.75 6.43 -11.23
N PHE A 241 4.05 6.24 -9.95
CA PHE A 241 3.12 6.59 -8.87
C PHE A 241 2.76 8.08 -8.88
N LYS A 242 3.73 8.97 -9.08
CA LYS A 242 3.52 10.42 -9.18
C LYS A 242 2.56 10.77 -10.32
N GLN A 243 2.80 10.21 -11.51
CA GLN A 243 1.97 10.44 -12.70
C GLN A 243 0.53 9.95 -12.48
N GLU A 244 0.34 8.80 -11.87
CA GLU A 244 -0.98 8.23 -11.58
C GLU A 244 -1.76 9.04 -10.53
N ILE A 245 -1.08 9.44 -9.45
CA ILE A 245 -1.67 10.33 -8.43
C ILE A 245 -2.08 11.67 -9.07
N HIS A 246 -1.19 12.26 -9.89
CA HIS A 246 -1.47 13.51 -10.59
C HIS A 246 -2.66 13.36 -11.55
N GLY A 247 -2.67 12.33 -12.40
CA GLY A 247 -3.72 12.11 -13.40
C GLY A 247 -5.11 11.88 -12.79
N ARG A 248 -5.19 11.40 -11.55
CA ARG A 248 -6.45 11.24 -10.81
C ARG A 248 -6.91 12.49 -10.07
N LEU A 249 -5.98 13.28 -9.54
CA LEU A 249 -6.30 14.55 -8.86
C LEU A 249 -6.61 15.67 -9.85
N PHE A 250 -6.04 15.60 -11.06
CA PHE A 250 -6.23 16.56 -12.15
C PHE A 250 -6.57 15.81 -13.46
N PRO A 251 -7.75 15.17 -13.55
CA PRO A 251 -8.17 14.55 -14.80
C PRO A 251 -8.28 15.64 -15.88
N ILE A 252 -7.67 15.39 -17.04
CA ILE A 252 -7.86 16.26 -18.20
C ILE A 252 -9.32 16.09 -18.62
N ASP A 253 -10.12 17.16 -18.50
CA ASP A 253 -11.52 17.19 -18.89
C ASP A 253 -11.71 16.60 -20.29
N GLY A 254 -12.48 15.50 -20.40
CA GLY A 254 -13.08 15.07 -21.65
C GLY A 254 -13.03 13.58 -21.98
N THR A 255 -13.73 12.74 -21.23
CA THR A 255 -14.66 11.73 -21.80
C THR A 255 -15.65 11.33 -20.72
N ALA A 256 -16.92 11.66 -20.98
CA ALA A 256 -18.10 11.23 -20.22
C ALA A 256 -18.37 9.73 -20.37
#